data_AF-A0A540N1D6-F1
#
_entry.id   AF-A0A540N1D6-F1
#
_cell.length_a   1.000
_cell.length_b   1.000
_cell.length_c   1.000
_cell.angle_alpha   90.00
_cell.angle_beta   90.00
_cell.angle_gamma   90.00
#
_symmetry.space_group_name_H-M   'P 1'
#
loop_
_entity.id
_entity.type
_entity.pdbx_description
1 polymer ?
#
loop_
_entity_poly.entity_id
_entity_poly.type
_entity_poly.pdbx_seq_one_letter_code
_entity_poly.pdbx_strand_id
1 'polypeptide(L)' 'MDNLGVRPMSTISSIAVLNRFNIKEVGALEEKVVNLGIEEGFKLLKASLETNTVLTNVFLGQKKA' A
#
# COMPACT_ATOMS: atom_id res chain seq x y z
N MET A 1 3.07 -1.91 9.94
CA MET A 1 1.97 -0.99 10.28
C MET A 1 1.78 -0.11 9.08
N ASP A 2 0.57 -0.08 8.53
CA ASP A 2 0.34 0.56 7.24
C ASP A 2 0.18 2.07 7.41
N ASN A 3 0.74 2.83 6.48
CA ASN A 3 0.59 4.28 6.44
C ASN A 3 -0.48 4.66 5.41
N LEU A 4 -1.68 5.04 5.87
CA LEU A 4 -2.85 5.40 5.05
C LEU A 4 -2.79 6.81 4.44
N GLY A 5 -1.59 7.30 4.12
CA GLY A 5 -1.42 8.61 3.50
C GLY A 5 -1.67 8.56 1.99
N VAL A 6 -2.63 9.33 1.50
CA VAL A 6 -2.83 9.53 0.05
C VAL A 6 -1.91 10.63 -0.45
N ARG A 7 -1.13 10.35 -1.51
CA ARG A 7 -0.27 11.34 -2.17
C ARG A 7 -0.43 11.23 -3.68
N PRO A 8 -0.38 12.35 -4.42
CA PRO A 8 -0.38 12.31 -5.87
C PRO A 8 0.84 11.52 -6.35
N MET A 9 0.61 10.59 -7.29
CA MET A 9 1.68 9.78 -7.86
C MET A 9 2.42 10.59 -8.93
N SER A 10 3.70 10.83 -8.72
CA SER A 10 4.63 11.25 -9.77
C SER A 10 5.87 10.35 -9.71
N THR A 11 6.55 10.16 -10.83
CA THR A 11 7.78 9.34 -10.90
C THR A 11 8.79 9.78 -9.84
N ILE A 12 8.97 11.10 -9.68
CA ILE A 12 9.89 11.69 -8.70
C ILE A 12 9.41 11.41 -7.25
N SER A 13 8.11 11.52 -6.98
CA SER A 13 7.55 11.24 -5.65
C SER A 13 7.65 9.75 -5.30
N SER A 14 7.50 8.85 -6.27
CA SER A 14 7.68 7.41 -6.08
C SER A 14 9.14 7.07 -5.70
N ILE A 15 10.12 7.61 -6.44
CA ILE A 15 11.55 7.42 -6.15
C ILE A 15 11.92 7.98 -4.76
N ALA A 16 11.38 9.14 -4.39
CA ALA A 16 11.63 9.72 -3.06
C ALA A 16 11.13 8.81 -1.92
N VAL A 17 10.03 8.08 -2.13
CA VAL A 17 9.53 7.09 -1.16
C VAL A 17 10.45 5.89 -1.07
N LEU A 18 10.92 5.34 -2.20
CA LEU A 18 11.89 4.24 -2.22
C LEU A 18 13.18 4.59 -1.46
N ASN A 19 13.70 5.80 -1.68
CA ASN A 19 14.87 6.31 -0.97
C ASN A 19 14.63 6.46 0.54
N ARG A 20 13.44 6.94 0.96
CA ARG A 20 13.09 7.05 2.40
C ARG A 20 13.07 5.69 3.11
N PHE A 21 12.67 4.63 2.42
CA PHE A 21 12.71 3.27 2.95
C PHE A 21 14.07 2.59 2.79
N ASN A 22 15.09 3.31 2.34
CA ASN A 22 16.45 2.83 2.14
C ASN A 22 16.53 1.61 1.20
N ILE A 23 15.64 1.57 0.20
CA ILE A 23 15.58 0.51 -0.79
C ILE A 23 16.71 0.74 -1.80
N LYS A 24 17.69 -0.16 -1.80
CA LYS A 24 18.87 -0.10 -2.69
C LYS A 24 18.65 -0.82 -4.01
N GLU A 25 17.80 -1.84 -4.01
CA GLU A 25 17.54 -2.70 -5.16
C GLU A 25 16.06 -2.63 -5.54
N VAL A 26 15.74 -1.73 -6.46
CA VAL A 26 14.36 -1.52 -6.95
C VAL A 26 13.89 -2.71 -7.79
N GLY A 27 14.80 -3.45 -8.43
CA GLY A 27 14.47 -4.63 -9.24
C GLY A 27 13.87 -5.80 -8.45
N ALA A 28 14.02 -5.81 -7.13
CA ALA A 28 13.41 -6.79 -6.23
C ALA A 28 11.98 -6.40 -5.79
N LEU A 29 11.48 -5.23 -6.19
CA LEU A 29 10.14 -4.75 -5.81
C LEU A 29 9.08 -5.16 -6.83
N GLU A 30 7.90 -5.51 -6.31
CA GLU A 30 6.71 -5.77 -7.10
C GLU A 30 5.83 -4.51 -7.14
N GLU A 31 5.55 -4.01 -8.35
CA GLU A 31 4.55 -2.97 -8.55
C GLU A 31 3.16 -3.59 -8.64
N LYS A 32 2.21 -3.07 -7.85
CA LYS A 32 0.81 -3.51 -7.88
C LYS A 32 -0.12 -2.32 -8.05
N VAL A 33 -0.84 -2.30 -9.17
CA VAL A 33 -1.93 -1.35 -9.40
C VAL A 33 -3.20 -1.91 -8.74
N VAL A 34 -3.84 -1.09 -7.92
CA VAL A 34 -5.11 -1.42 -7.26
C VAL A 34 -6.17 -0.40 -7.66
N ASN A 35 -7.35 -0.89 -8.02
CA ASN A 35 -8.48 -0.02 -8.33
C ASN A 35 -9.26 0.25 -7.04
N LEU A 36 -9.49 1.52 -6.73
CA LEU A 36 -10.23 1.92 -5.54
C LEU A 36 -11.66 2.32 -5.94
N GLY A 37 -12.60 1.40 -5.75
CA GLY A 37 -14.04 1.64 -5.88
C GLY A 37 -14.72 1.87 -4.51
N ILE A 38 -16.06 1.98 -4.53
CA ILE A 38 -16.86 2.12 -3.31
C ILE A 38 -16.71 0.89 -2.40
N GLU A 39 -16.72 -0.32 -2.98
CA GLU A 39 -16.57 -1.55 -2.22
C GLU A 39 -15.21 -1.65 -1.53
N GLU A 40 -14.12 -1.32 -2.24
CA GLU A 40 -12.76 -1.28 -1.69
C GLU A 40 -12.64 -0.20 -0.62
N GLY A 41 -13.28 0.95 -0.82
CA GLY A 41 -13.38 2.01 0.18
C GLY A 41 -14.04 1.53 1.48
N PHE A 42 -15.13 0.76 1.38
CA PHE A 42 -15.80 0.20 2.56
C PHE A 42 -14.94 -0.86 3.26
N LYS A 43 -14.26 -1.73 2.49
CA LYS A 43 -13.30 -2.70 3.04
C LYS A 43 -12.14 -2.02 3.76
N LEU A 44 -11.60 -0.93 3.20
CA LEU A 44 -10.56 -0.12 3.83
C LEU A 44 -11.03 0.53 5.13
N LEU A 45 -12.22 1.12 5.12
CA LEU A 45 -12.80 1.74 6.32
C LEU A 45 -12.95 0.70 7.44
N LYS A 46 -13.56 -0.45 7.12
CA LYS A 46 -13.72 -1.54 8.07
C LYS A 46 -12.38 -1.99 8.64
N ALA A 47 -11.40 -2.28 7.77
CA ALA A 47 -10.09 -2.74 8.20
C ALA A 47 -9.31 -1.70 9.03
N SER A 48 -9.58 -0.39 8.83
CA SER A 48 -8.99 0.70 9.61
C SER A 48 -9.49 0.77 11.05
N LEU A 49 -10.71 0.28 11.31
CA LEU A 49 -11.27 0.19 12.67
C LEU A 49 -10.82 -1.07 13.40
N GLU A 50 -10.46 -2.12 12.66
CA GLU A 50 -10.14 -3.44 13.21
C GLU A 50 -8.64 -3.69 13.35
N THR A 51 -7.80 -3.08 12.50
CA THR A 51 -6.39 -3.42 12.38
C THR A 51 -5.50 -2.22 12.08
N ASN A 52 -4.20 -2.36 12.37
CA ASN A 52 -3.17 -1.39 11.97
C ASN A 52 -2.44 -1.77 10.66
N THR A 53 -2.93 -2.79 9.95
CA THR A 53 -2.35 -3.33 8.70
C THR A 53 -3.43 -3.36 7.61
N VAL A 54 -4.06 -2.20 7.41
CA VAL A 54 -5.24 -2.00 6.59
C VAL A 54 -4.99 -2.32 5.11
N LEU A 55 -3.96 -1.72 4.50
CA LEU A 55 -3.61 -1.90 3.09
C LEU A 55 -3.16 -3.33 2.81
N THR A 56 -2.40 -3.91 3.73
CA THR A 56 -1.93 -5.29 3.65
C THR A 56 -3.10 -6.25 3.68
N ASN A 57 -4.04 -6.08 4.61
CA ASN A 57 -5.18 -6.97 4.76
C ASN A 57 -6.16 -6.87 3.57
N VAL A 58 -6.36 -5.67 3.04
CA VAL A 58 -7.33 -5.45 1.95
C VAL A 58 -6.74 -5.79 0.57
N PHE A 59 -5.46 -5.52 0.31
CA PHE A 59 -4.90 -5.60 -1.05
C PHE A 59 -3.80 -6.64 -1.25
N LEU A 60 -3.10 -7.06 -0.19
CA LEU A 60 -2.00 -8.05 -0.30
C LEU A 60 -2.45 -9.44 0.15
N GLY A 61 -3.47 -9.53 1.01
CA GLY A 61 -3.94 -10.79 1.59
C GLY A 61 -2.92 -11.41 2.55
N GLN A 62 -3.36 -12.33 3.41
CA GLN A 62 -2.43 -13.13 4.19
C GLN A 62 -1.82 -14.18 3.26
N LYS A 63 -0.51 -14.09 3.00
CA LYS A 63 0.23 -15.17 2.33
C LYS A 63 -0.01 -16.45 3.13
N LYS A 64 -0.75 -17.42 2.57
CA LYS A 64 -0.75 -18.77 3.13
C LYS A 64 0.63 -19.36 2.86
N ALA A 65 1.27 -19.83 3.92
CA ALA A 65 2.53 -20.54 3.88
C ALA A 65 2.44 -21.78 2.98
#